data_AF-A0A2I1EME3-F1
#
_entry.id   AF-A0A2I1EME3-F1
#
_cell.length_a   1.000
_cell.length_b   1.000
_cell.length_c   1.000
_cell.angle_alpha   90.00
_cell.angle_beta   90.00
_cell.angle_gamma   90.00
#
_symmetry.space_group_name_H-M   'P 1'
#
loop_
_entity.id
_entity.type
_entity.pdbx_description
1 polymer ?
#
loop_
_entity_poly.entity_id
_entity_poly.type
_entity_poly.pdbx_seq_one_letter_code
_entity_poly.pdbx_strand_id
1 'polypeptide(L)'
;MTFNIYFIGAKDCLRNLTELCCSSDISPEIFYQLSQICYNIQSLTIGFERTIAHGIADLISVQRNLKSFDMILCHGMRINEQTNIIFSTLLRKFPNTLIKLN
;
A
#
# COMPACT_ATOMS: atom_id res chain seq x y z
N MET A 1 2.99 -23.00 -3.62
CA MET A 1 4.19 -22.82 -2.78
C MET A 1 4.22 -21.34 -2.39
N THR A 2 3.75 -21.00 -1.19
CA THR A 2 3.75 -19.62 -0.70
C THR A 2 5.14 -19.31 -0.15
N PHE A 3 5.88 -18.42 -0.81
CA PHE A 3 7.14 -17.88 -0.30
C PHE A 3 6.82 -17.02 0.91
N ASN A 4 7.06 -17.55 2.11
CA ASN A 4 6.98 -16.78 3.33
C ASN A 4 8.29 -16.01 3.47
N ILE A 5 8.35 -14.76 3.01
CA ILE A 5 9.45 -13.86 3.35
C ILE A 5 9.38 -13.67 4.87
N TYR A 6 10.28 -14.31 5.58
CA TYR A 6 10.36 -14.20 7.02
C TYR A 6 11.07 -12.89 7.35
N PHE A 7 10.31 -11.86 7.76
CA PHE A 7 10.85 -10.63 8.36
C PHE A 7 11.48 -10.87 9.75
N ILE A 8 12.16 -12.01 9.97
CA ILE A 8 12.80 -12.35 11.24
C ILE A 8 13.86 -11.28 11.52
N GLY A 9 13.70 -10.57 12.64
CA GLY A 9 14.55 -9.45 13.05
C GLY A 9 14.05 -8.07 12.66
N ALA A 10 13.24 -7.94 11.60
CA ALA A 10 12.67 -6.65 11.17
C ALA A 10 11.23 -6.41 11.65
N LYS A 11 10.54 -7.45 12.16
CA LYS A 11 9.13 -7.40 12.55
C LYS A 11 8.81 -6.27 13.53
N ASP A 12 9.65 -6.06 14.54
CA ASP A 12 9.43 -5.00 15.53
C ASP A 12 9.63 -3.61 14.94
N CYS A 13 10.61 -3.45 14.03
CA CYS A 13 10.80 -2.22 13.26
C CYS A 13 9.58 -1.93 12.38
N LEU A 14 9.10 -2.94 11.63
CA LEU A 14 7.94 -2.82 10.74
C LEU A 14 6.64 -2.54 11.51
N ARG A 15 6.47 -3.10 12.71
CA ARG A 15 5.31 -2.82 13.57
C ARG A 15 5.21 -1.34 13.95
N ASN A 16 6.34 -0.68 14.10
CA ASN A 16 6.43 0.74 14.44
C ASN A 16 6.53 1.66 13.21
N LEU A 17 6.41 1.11 12.00
CA LEU A 17 6.50 1.88 10.77
C LEU A 17 5.33 2.85 10.65
N THR A 18 5.66 4.14 10.53
CA THR A 18 4.69 5.23 10.36
C THR A 18 4.60 5.73 8.92
N GLU A 19 5.62 5.47 8.10
CA GLU A 19 5.68 5.92 6.71
C GLU A 19 6.18 4.77 5.83
N LEU A 20 5.49 4.53 4.72
CA LEU A 20 5.89 3.53 3.73
C LEU A 20 5.81 4.14 2.33
N CYS A 21 6.91 4.11 1.60
CA CYS A 21 6.97 4.39 0.17
C CYS A 21 7.41 3.12 -0.56
N CYS A 22 6.61 2.63 -1.50
CA CYS A 22 6.90 1.39 -2.20
C CYS A 22 6.28 1.33 -3.60
N SER A 23 6.77 0.41 -4.43
CA SER A 23 6.25 0.20 -5.79
C SER A 23 5.02 -0.71 -5.79
N SER A 24 4.08 -0.50 -6.72
CA SER A 24 2.87 -1.29 -6.87
C SER A 24 3.10 -2.67 -7.49
N ASP A 25 4.26 -2.89 -8.12
CA ASP A 25 4.67 -4.16 -8.75
C ASP A 25 5.31 -5.15 -7.77
N ILE A 26 5.44 -4.77 -6.49
CA ILE A 26 5.81 -5.68 -5.41
C ILE A 26 4.80 -6.82 -5.32
N SER A 27 5.28 -8.03 -5.01
CA SER A 27 4.43 -9.22 -4.92
C SER A 27 3.25 -9.03 -3.95
N PRO A 28 2.03 -9.48 -4.33
CA PRO A 28 0.86 -9.43 -3.45
C PRO A 28 1.08 -10.10 -2.10
N GLU A 29 1.88 -11.18 -2.05
CA GLU A 29 2.25 -11.88 -0.83
C GLU A 29 3.03 -10.99 0.15
N ILE A 30 3.91 -10.12 -0.35
CA ILE A 30 4.63 -9.16 0.49
C ILE A 30 3.64 -8.16 1.11
N PHE A 31 2.73 -7.61 0.31
CA PHE A 31 1.70 -6.71 0.83
C PHE A 31 0.79 -7.39 1.87
N TYR A 32 0.43 -8.65 1.62
CA TYR A 32 -0.33 -9.45 2.58
C TYR A 32 0.44 -9.63 3.89
N GLN A 33 1.73 -9.95 3.84
CA GLN A 33 2.54 -10.08 5.06
C GLN A 33 2.69 -8.74 5.80
N LEU A 34 2.89 -7.63 5.07
CA LEU A 34 2.94 -6.29 5.65
C LEU A 34 1.61 -5.95 6.35
N SER A 35 0.46 -6.35 5.79
CA SER A 35 -0.84 -6.13 6.43
C SER A 35 -1.00 -6.90 7.75
N GLN A 36 -0.22 -7.97 7.96
CA GLN A 36 -0.20 -8.71 9.23
C GLN A 36 0.71 -8.09 10.30
N ILE A 37 1.54 -7.11 9.95
CA ILE A 37 2.59 -6.56 10.84
C ILE A 37 2.43 -5.05 11.04
N CYS A 38 2.21 -4.32 9.96
CA CYS A 38 2.16 -2.86 9.93
C CYS A 38 0.72 -2.38 10.17
N TYR A 39 0.45 -1.82 11.35
CA TYR A 39 -0.87 -1.28 11.71
C TYR A 39 -0.85 0.23 11.99
N ASN A 40 0.33 0.83 11.96
CA ASN A 40 0.61 2.19 12.41
C ASN A 40 1.05 3.14 11.29
N ILE A 41 0.92 2.74 10.03
CA ILE A 41 1.27 3.59 8.90
C ILE A 41 0.31 4.78 8.88
N GLN A 42 0.91 5.98 8.87
CA GLN A 42 0.24 7.27 8.79
C GLN A 42 0.39 7.89 7.41
N SER A 43 1.48 7.61 6.70
CA SER A 43 1.71 8.03 5.32
C SER A 43 2.04 6.83 4.44
N LEU A 44 1.27 6.63 3.37
CA LEU A 44 1.52 5.57 2.39
C LEU A 44 1.66 6.19 1.00
N THR A 45 2.81 6.01 0.38
CA THR A 45 3.07 6.41 -1.00
C THR A 45 3.28 5.18 -1.87
N ILE A 46 2.48 5.05 -2.93
CA ILE A 46 2.59 3.96 -3.90
C ILE A 46 3.11 4.51 -5.23
N GLY A 47 4.28 4.04 -5.66
CA GLY A 47 4.74 4.18 -7.03
C GLY A 47 3.95 3.25 -7.94
N PHE A 48 3.01 3.80 -8.70
CA PHE A 48 2.15 3.06 -9.61
C PHE A 48 2.91 2.71 -10.89
N GLU A 49 3.11 1.42 -11.07
CA GLU A 49 3.60 0.77 -12.29
C GLU A 49 2.42 0.22 -13.10
N ARG A 50 2.67 -0.73 -14.00
CA ARG A 50 1.64 -1.28 -14.90
C ARG A 50 0.49 -2.02 -14.20
N THR A 51 0.70 -2.51 -12.99
CA THR A 51 -0.26 -3.32 -12.24
C THR A 51 -0.28 -2.94 -10.78
N ILE A 52 -1.45 -3.04 -10.15
CA ILE A 52 -1.58 -2.96 -8.69
C ILE A 52 -1.70 -4.37 -8.13
N ALA A 53 -0.84 -4.68 -7.18
CA ALA A 53 -0.96 -5.89 -6.39
C ALA A 53 -2.24 -5.84 -5.54
N HIS A 54 -3.02 -6.93 -5.57
CA HIS A 54 -4.26 -7.06 -4.79
C HIS A 54 -4.04 -6.82 -3.29
N GLY A 55 -2.85 -7.13 -2.77
CA GLY A 55 -2.53 -6.95 -1.35
C GLY A 55 -2.43 -5.49 -0.88
N ILE A 56 -2.34 -4.49 -1.77
CA ILE A 56 -2.28 -3.07 -1.37
C ILE A 56 -3.56 -2.66 -0.62
N ALA A 57 -4.72 -3.14 -1.10
CA ALA A 57 -6.00 -2.88 -0.45
C ALA A 57 -6.04 -3.47 0.97
N ASP A 58 -5.48 -4.68 1.14
CA ASP A 58 -5.41 -5.33 2.45
C ASP A 58 -4.51 -4.53 3.39
N LEU A 59 -3.35 -4.08 2.92
CA LEU A 59 -2.44 -3.22 3.70
C LEU A 59 -3.12 -1.92 4.12
N ILE A 60 -3.84 -1.23 3.22
CA ILE A 60 -4.56 0.00 3.55
C ILE A 60 -5.63 -0.26 4.62
N SER A 61 -6.39 -1.34 4.46
CA SER A 61 -7.57 -1.64 5.30
C SER A 61 -7.23 -1.87 6.78
N VAL A 62 -6.01 -2.33 7.08
CA VAL A 62 -5.57 -2.61 8.45
C VAL A 62 -4.95 -1.40 9.16
N GLN A 63 -4.72 -0.29 8.44
CA GLN A 63 -4.09 0.89 9.04
C GLN A 63 -5.08 1.62 9.94
N ARG A 64 -4.66 1.86 11.19
CA ARG A 64 -5.51 2.52 12.20
C ARG A 64 -5.53 4.04 12.06
N ASN A 65 -4.42 4.61 11.59
CA ASN A 65 -4.18 6.06 11.62
C ASN A 65 -3.61 6.56 10.29
N LEU A 66 -4.01 5.97 9.16
CA LEU A 66 -3.57 6.43 7.84
C LEU A 66 -4.14 7.83 7.57
N LYS A 67 -3.28 8.83 7.52
CA LYS A 67 -3.62 10.25 7.35
C LYS A 67 -3.37 10.73 5.93
N SER A 68 -2.33 10.21 5.29
CA SER A 68 -1.92 10.56 3.93
C SER A 68 -1.81 9.31 3.06
N PHE A 69 -2.41 9.37 1.88
CA PHE A 69 -2.17 8.41 0.81
C PHE A 69 -1.81 9.16 -0.46
N ASP A 70 -0.71 8.76 -1.09
CA ASP A 70 -0.22 9.34 -2.33
C ASP A 70 0.02 8.24 -3.37
N MET A 71 -0.37 8.50 -4.62
CA MET A 71 -0.05 7.63 -5.74
C MET A 71 0.76 8.37 -6.81
N ILE A 72 1.97 7.88 -7.10
CA ILE A 72 2.89 8.50 -8.04
C ILE A 72 2.97 7.62 -9.29
N LEU A 73 2.75 8.19 -10.48
CA LEU A 73 2.92 7.45 -11.73
C LEU A 73 4.42 7.31 -12.06
N CYS A 74 4.89 6.07 -12.19
CA CYS A 74 6.28 5.80 -12.56
C CYS A 74 6.50 5.76 -14.09
N HIS A 75 7.76 5.90 -14.50
CA HIS A 75 8.24 5.59 -15.86
C HIS A 75 7.45 6.17 -17.05
N GLY A 76 6.91 7.38 -16.92
CA GLY A 76 6.19 8.06 -18.01
C GLY A 76 4.79 7.50 -18.28
N MET A 77 4.25 6.72 -17.34
CA MET A 77 2.87 6.28 -17.35
C MET A 77 1.92 7.48 -17.40
N ARG A 78 0.83 7.35 -18.16
CA ARG A 78 -0.24 8.36 -18.24
C ARG A 78 -1.48 7.84 -17.55
N ILE A 79 -2.22 8.76 -16.94
CA ILE A 79 -3.57 8.47 -16.43
C ILE A 79 -4.43 8.00 -17.62
N ASN A 80 -5.05 6.83 -17.46
CA ASN A 80 -5.98 6.25 -18.42
C ASN A 80 -7.17 5.62 -17.67
N GLU A 81 -8.09 5.00 -18.40
CA GLU A 81 -9.27 4.38 -17.79
C GLU A 81 -8.90 3.30 -16.74
N GLN A 82 -7.86 2.51 -17.00
CA GLN A 82 -7.41 1.48 -16.08
C GLN A 82 -6.87 2.08 -14.78
N THR A 83 -6.05 3.14 -14.85
CA THR A 83 -5.55 3.81 -13.65
C THR A 83 -6.69 4.43 -12.84
N ASN A 84 -7.69 5.01 -13.52
CA ASN A 84 -8.87 5.58 -12.88
C ASN A 84 -9.73 4.53 -12.17
N ILE A 85 -9.97 3.38 -12.80
CA ILE A 85 -10.72 2.27 -12.20
C ILE A 85 -10.00 1.77 -10.95
N ILE A 86 -8.68 1.59 -11.01
CA ILE A 86 -7.94 1.10 -9.86
C ILE A 86 -7.94 2.13 -8.72
N PHE A 87 -7.70 3.40 -9.03
CA PHE A 87 -7.78 4.48 -8.03
C PHE A 87 -9.16 4.50 -7.37
N SER A 88 -10.25 4.41 -8.16
CA SER A 88 -11.62 4.35 -7.64
C SER A 88 -11.88 3.13 -6.75
N THR A 89 -11.23 2.00 -7.02
CA THR A 89 -11.36 0.77 -6.23
C THR A 89 -10.62 0.90 -4.89
N LEU A 90 -9.43 1.48 -4.89
CA LEU A 90 -8.66 1.75 -3.67
C LEU A 90 -9.35 2.78 -2.78
N LEU A 91 -9.98 3.80 -3.37
CA LEU A 91 -10.75 4.80 -2.63
C LEU A 91 -11.83 4.18 -1.75
N ARG A 92 -12.46 3.09 -2.20
CA ARG A 92 -13.49 2.36 -1.42
C ARG A 92 -12.93 1.61 -0.21
N LYS A 93 -11.61 1.48 -0.12
CA LYS A 93 -10.91 0.75 0.96
C LYS A 93 -10.26 1.68 1.98
N PHE A 94 -10.27 2.99 1.75
CA PHE A 94 -9.65 3.91 2.68
C PHE A 94 -10.41 3.99 4.00
N PRO A 95 -9.69 4.02 5.13
CA PRO A 95 -10.30 4.26 6.42
C PRO A 95 -10.79 5.71 6.52
N ASN A 96 -11.78 5.94 7.39
CA ASN A 96 -12.34 7.28 7.68
C ASN A 96 -11.32 8.26 8.29
N THR A 97 -10.11 7.79 8.61
CA THR A 97 -9.01 8.56 9.18
C THR A 97 -8.16 9.29 8.13
N LEU A 98 -8.42 9.07 6.83
CA LEU A 98 -7.70 9.72 5.75
C LEU A 98 -8.03 11.22 5.69
N ILE A 99 -7.00 12.06 5.86
CA ILE A 99 -7.13 13.54 5.85
C ILE A 99 -6.66 14.11 4.51
N LYS A 100 -5.70 13.43 3.86
CA LYS A 100 -5.08 13.88 2.62
C LYS A 100 -5.01 12.75 1.60
N LEU A 101 -5.38 13.06 0.36
CA LEU A 101 -5.32 12.19 -0.81
C LEU A 101 -4.72 13.00 -1.96
N ASN A 102 -3.57 12.59 -2.51
CA ASN A 102 -2.97 13.24 -3.68
C ASN A 102 -2.60 12.24 -4.79
#